data_AF-A0A7L1BFG3-F1
#
_entry.id   AF-A0A7L1BFG3-F1
#
_cell.length_a   1.000
_cell.length_b   1.000
_cell.length_c   1.000
_cell.angle_alpha   90.00
_cell.angle_beta   90.00
_cell.angle_gamma   90.00
#
_symmetry.space_group_name_H-M   'P 1'
#
loop_
_entity.id
_entity.type
_entity.pdbx_description
1 polymer ?
#
loop_
_entity_poly.entity_id
_entity_poly.type
_entity_poly.pdbx_seq_one_letter_code
_entity_poly.pdbx_strand_id
1 'polypeptide(L)'
;ILEQHPLHFSFHHGKVLKLCPVKSEQTWALNIKRGILSVLQTAHEFPAGAVVEEVDVLGICPTRYQQKGAVLVKTRDLNLCSHRSSGWTSLQSVALPHVSSEQQILSSQLECAQSIKDGVLEEAKC
;
A
#
# COMPACT_ATOMS: atom_id res chain seq x y z
N ILE A 1 4.55 8.10 22.27
CA ILE A 1 5.44 8.20 21.08
C ILE A 1 4.64 8.19 19.79
N LEU A 2 3.84 7.17 19.50
CA LEU A 2 3.02 7.13 18.26
C LEU A 2 2.05 8.33 18.17
N GLU A 3 1.30 8.60 19.24
CA GLU A 3 0.32 9.71 19.30
C GLU A 3 0.95 11.08 19.62
N GLN A 4 2.25 11.12 19.89
CA GLN A 4 2.91 12.33 20.40
C GLN A 4 2.88 13.50 19.41
N HIS A 5 2.92 13.20 18.11
CA HIS A 5 2.91 14.20 17.05
C HIS A 5 1.76 13.88 16.08
N PRO A 6 0.76 14.77 15.87
CA PRO A 6 -0.25 14.55 14.84
C PRO A 6 0.38 14.59 13.45
N LEU A 7 -0.05 13.69 12.56
CA LEU A 7 0.39 13.69 11.16
C LEU A 7 -0.67 14.35 10.30
N HIS A 8 -0.32 15.49 9.69
CA HIS A 8 -1.16 16.10 8.67
C HIS A 8 -0.89 15.46 7.30
N PHE A 9 -1.95 15.19 6.54
CA PHE A 9 -1.87 14.63 5.20
C PHE A 9 -2.98 15.16 4.31
N SER A 10 -2.74 15.17 3.01
CA SER A 10 -3.76 15.50 2.01
C SER A 10 -4.40 14.22 1.47
N PHE A 11 -5.73 14.14 1.55
CA PHE A 11 -6.52 13.02 1.07
C PHE A 11 -7.55 13.50 0.05
N HIS A 12 -7.52 12.95 -1.16
CA HIS A 12 -8.36 13.40 -2.26
C HIS A 12 -8.73 12.21 -3.16
N HIS A 13 -10.02 12.05 -3.45
CA HIS A 13 -10.58 10.91 -4.22
C HIS A 13 -10.01 9.55 -3.80
N GLY A 14 -9.96 9.29 -2.50
CA GLY A 14 -9.46 8.01 -1.96
C GLY A 14 -7.93 7.86 -1.93
N LYS A 15 -7.17 8.87 -2.38
CA LYS A 15 -5.70 8.82 -2.46
C LYS A 15 -5.02 9.73 -1.45
N VAL A 16 -3.95 9.24 -0.84
CA VAL A 16 -3.03 10.02 0.00
C VAL A 16 -1.97 10.64 -0.91
N LEU A 17 -1.96 11.97 -1.03
CA LEU A 17 -1.08 12.67 -1.98
C LEU A 17 0.21 13.22 -1.35
N LYS A 18 0.13 13.65 -0.09
CA LYS A 18 1.24 14.30 0.62
C LYS A 18 1.12 14.08 2.12
N LEU A 19 2.26 13.87 2.77
CA LEU A 19 2.41 13.79 4.22
C LEU A 19 3.24 14.96 4.72
N CYS A 20 2.90 15.49 5.90
CA CYS A 20 3.61 16.58 6.56
C CYS A 20 4.01 16.16 7.99
N PRO A 21 5.02 15.26 8.13
CA PRO A 21 5.52 14.87 9.45
C PRO A 21 6.38 15.98 10.07
N VAL A 22 6.46 16.00 11.40
CA VAL A 22 7.44 16.85 12.10
C VAL A 22 8.83 16.24 11.99
N LYS A 23 9.87 17.08 11.91
CA LYS A 23 11.27 16.62 11.73
C LYS A 23 11.78 15.73 12.86
N SER A 24 11.24 15.90 14.07
CA SER A 24 11.61 15.15 15.27
C SER A 24 10.87 13.81 15.42
N GLU A 25 9.95 13.48 14.53
CA GLU A 25 9.20 12.23 14.63
C GLU A 25 10.08 11.03 14.30
N GLN A 26 10.02 10.00 15.15
CA GLN A 26 10.78 8.78 14.93
C GLN A 26 10.25 8.03 13.70
N THR A 27 11.16 7.57 12.84
CA THR A 27 10.82 6.92 11.57
C THR A 27 9.88 5.72 11.73
N TRP A 28 10.06 4.90 12.77
CA TRP A 28 9.18 3.75 13.00
C TRP A 28 7.75 4.18 13.31
N ALA A 29 7.55 5.24 14.10
CA ALA A 29 6.22 5.74 14.44
C ALA A 29 5.54 6.33 13.21
N LEU A 30 6.30 7.08 12.40
CA LEU A 30 5.82 7.58 11.12
C LEU A 30 5.44 6.45 10.15
N ASN A 31 6.20 5.35 10.14
CA ASN A 31 5.90 4.19 9.30
C ASN A 31 4.63 3.43 9.75
N ILE A 32 4.35 3.36 11.05
CA ILE A 32 3.05 2.85 11.54
C ILE A 32 1.89 3.71 11.02
N LYS A 33 2.02 5.03 11.09
CA LYS A 33 1.00 5.95 10.55
C LYS A 33 0.84 5.80 9.03
N ARG A 34 1.94 5.68 8.28
CA ARG A 34 1.90 5.37 6.84
C ARG A 34 1.18 4.05 6.56
N GLY A 35 1.40 3.03 7.38
CA GLY A 35 0.68 1.76 7.29
C GLY A 35 -0.83 1.93 7.42
N ILE A 36 -1.28 2.67 8.44
CA ILE A 36 -2.71 2.99 8.62
C ILE A 36 -3.25 3.75 7.40
N LEU A 37 -2.55 4.77 6.92
CA LEU A 37 -2.95 5.53 5.74
C LEU A 37 -3.01 4.69 4.45
N SER A 38 -2.14 3.67 4.33
CA SER A 38 -2.15 2.72 3.20
C SER A 38 -3.43 1.87 3.16
N VAL A 39 -3.97 1.54 4.34
CA VAL A 39 -5.26 0.84 4.48
C VAL A 39 -6.44 1.75 4.10
N LEU A 40 -6.35 3.05 4.39
CA LEU A 40 -7.38 4.04 4.03
C LEU A 40 -7.44 4.36 2.53
N GLN A 41 -6.34 4.12 1.80
CA GLN A 41 -6.34 4.35 0.35
C GLN A 41 -7.36 3.44 -0.34
N THR A 42 -8.17 4.04 -1.20
CA THR A 42 -9.22 3.37 -1.94
C THR A 42 -9.41 4.02 -3.30
N ALA A 43 -10.26 3.42 -4.11
CA ALA A 43 -10.46 3.71 -5.50
C ALA A 43 -11.94 4.01 -5.73
N HIS A 44 -12.28 5.28 -6.01
CA HIS A 44 -13.68 5.72 -6.08
C HIS A 44 -14.34 5.48 -7.45
N GLU A 45 -13.58 5.57 -8.54
CA GLU A 45 -14.13 5.57 -9.90
C GLU A 45 -13.24 4.77 -10.85
N PHE A 46 -13.51 3.48 -11.00
CA PHE A 46 -12.78 2.66 -11.97
C PHE A 46 -13.69 1.61 -12.61
N PRO A 47 -13.47 1.28 -13.89
CA PRO A 47 -14.17 0.17 -14.52
C PRO A 47 -13.90 -1.12 -13.73
N ALA A 48 -14.90 -1.99 -13.67
CA ALA A 48 -14.80 -3.25 -12.93
C ALA A 48 -13.54 -4.04 -13.35
N GLY A 49 -12.68 -4.37 -12.37
CA GLY A 49 -11.43 -5.10 -12.63
C GLY A 49 -10.24 -4.24 -13.05
N ALA A 50 -10.35 -2.91 -12.99
CA ALA A 50 -9.25 -2.01 -13.28
C ALA A 50 -8.02 -2.29 -12.40
N VAL A 51 -6.85 -2.13 -13.01
CA VAL A 51 -5.57 -2.10 -12.32
C VAL A 51 -5.14 -0.64 -12.23
N VAL A 52 -4.89 -0.18 -11.01
CA VAL A 52 -4.50 1.20 -10.70
C VAL A 52 -3.18 1.17 -9.97
N GLU A 53 -2.28 2.07 -10.33
CA GLU A 53 -1.05 2.25 -9.58
C GLU A 53 -1.35 2.93 -8.24
N GLU A 54 -0.98 2.28 -7.15
CA GLU A 54 -1.04 2.83 -5.80
C GLU A 54 0.35 3.05 -5.24
N VAL A 55 0.53 4.21 -4.60
CA VAL A 55 1.76 4.59 -3.93
C VAL A 55 1.48 4.64 -2.44
N ASP A 56 2.15 3.79 -1.67
CA ASP A 56 1.98 3.70 -0.22
C ASP A 56 3.21 3.12 0.50
N VAL A 57 3.07 2.62 1.73
CA VAL A 57 4.17 2.06 2.51
C VAL A 57 4.88 0.86 1.85
N LEU A 58 4.23 0.18 0.91
CA LEU A 58 4.78 -0.96 0.17
C LEU A 58 5.54 -0.55 -1.10
N GLY A 59 5.53 0.73 -1.44
CA GLY A 59 6.14 1.27 -2.66
C GLY A 59 5.08 1.65 -3.70
N ILE A 60 5.42 1.45 -4.96
CA ILE A 60 4.53 1.73 -6.11
C ILE A 60 4.05 0.39 -6.66
N CYS A 61 2.79 0.07 -6.44
CA CYS A 61 2.22 -1.24 -6.70
C CYS A 61 1.05 -1.19 -7.70
N PRO A 62 1.05 -2.03 -8.76
CA PRO A 62 -0.15 -2.24 -9.55
C PRO A 62 -1.20 -2.97 -8.69
N THR A 63 -2.33 -2.31 -8.43
CA THR A 63 -3.39 -2.81 -7.55
C THR A 63 -4.66 -3.05 -8.34
N ARG A 64 -5.18 -4.28 -8.25
CA ARG A 64 -6.44 -4.64 -8.89
C ARG A 64 -7.61 -4.38 -7.95
N TYR A 65 -8.64 -3.72 -8.45
CA TYR A 65 -9.88 -3.44 -7.71
C TYR A 65 -11.05 -4.27 -8.25
N GLN A 66 -11.81 -4.88 -7.35
CA GLN A 66 -12.97 -5.71 -7.66
C GLN A 66 -14.12 -5.44 -6.70
N GLN A 67 -15.28 -5.08 -7.24
CA GLN A 67 -16.51 -4.96 -6.45
C GLN A 67 -17.12 -6.36 -6.24
N LYS A 68 -17.21 -6.82 -4.98
CA LYS A 68 -17.86 -8.08 -4.58
C LYS A 68 -19.07 -7.76 -3.70
N GLY A 69 -20.23 -7.55 -4.33
CA GLY A 69 -21.44 -7.11 -3.62
C GLY A 69 -21.26 -5.71 -3.05
N ALA A 70 -21.41 -5.55 -1.74
CA ALA A 70 -21.19 -4.27 -1.05
C ALA A 70 -19.72 -4.01 -0.67
N VAL A 71 -18.82 -5.00 -0.85
CA VAL A 71 -17.42 -4.91 -0.43
C VAL A 71 -16.53 -4.66 -1.64
N LEU A 72 -15.61 -3.71 -1.50
CA LEU A 72 -14.55 -3.47 -2.47
C LEU A 72 -13.32 -4.29 -2.06
N VAL A 73 -12.89 -5.22 -2.92
CA VAL A 73 -11.70 -6.02 -2.70
C VAL A 73 -10.58 -5.48 -3.57
N LYS A 74 -9.43 -5.17 -2.95
CA LYS A 74 -8.20 -4.81 -3.65
C LYS A 74 -7.13 -5.87 -3.45
N THR A 75 -6.50 -6.30 -4.54
CA THR A 75 -5.44 -7.32 -4.54
C THR A 75 -4.16 -6.78 -5.17
N ARG A 76 -3.03 -7.15 -4.57
CA ARG A 76 -1.69 -6.75 -5.00
C ARG A 76 -0.75 -7.93 -5.00
N ASP A 77 -0.06 -8.12 -6.12
CA ASP A 77 1.12 -8.95 -6.16
C ASP A 77 2.33 -8.11 -5.77
N LEU A 78 2.91 -8.38 -4.59
CA LEU A 78 4.01 -7.57 -4.05
C LEU A 78 5.32 -7.78 -4.80
N ASN A 79 5.38 -8.79 -5.67
CA ASN A 79 6.49 -9.05 -6.56
C ASN A 79 6.55 -8.04 -7.71
N LEU A 80 5.42 -7.40 -8.04
CA LEU A 80 5.30 -6.40 -9.10
C LEU A 80 5.45 -4.96 -8.60
N CYS A 81 5.62 -4.76 -7.30
CA CYS A 81 5.82 -3.43 -6.72
C CYS A 81 7.24 -2.93 -6.98
N SER A 82 7.36 -1.71 -7.50
CA SER A 82 8.64 -0.99 -7.58
C SER A 82 8.88 -0.14 -6.33
N HIS A 83 10.13 0.26 -6.10
CA HIS A 83 10.54 1.00 -4.89
C HIS A 83 10.15 0.33 -3.56
N ARG A 84 9.89 -0.98 -3.58
CA ARG A 84 9.73 -1.77 -2.37
C ARG A 84 11.05 -1.71 -1.59
N SER A 85 10.98 -1.46 -0.28
CA SER A 85 12.12 -1.64 0.61
C SER A 85 12.58 -3.10 0.50
N SER A 86 13.55 -3.37 -0.37
CA SER A 86 14.17 -4.69 -0.46
C SER A 86 14.83 -4.95 0.88
N GLY A 87 14.46 -6.08 1.50
CA GLY A 87 15.05 -6.49 2.76
C GLY A 87 16.57 -6.50 2.60
N TRP A 88 17.27 -5.77 3.47
CA TRP A 88 18.71 -5.90 3.61
C TRP A 88 18.98 -7.32 4.07
N THR A 89 19.24 -8.23 3.12
CA THR A 89 19.92 -9.46 3.45
C THR A 89 21.37 -9.08 3.76
N SER A 90 21.99 -9.75 4.73
CA SER A 90 23.43 -9.62 4.97
C SER A 90 24.29 -10.15 3.80
N LEU A 91 23.65 -10.62 2.73
CA LEU A 91 24.25 -11.21 1.55
C LEU A 91 24.45 -10.12 0.49
N GLN A 92 25.70 -9.82 0.18
CA GLN A 92 26.04 -8.99 -0.97
C GLN A 92 25.90 -9.83 -2.25
N SER A 93 24.68 -9.89 -2.78
CA SER A 93 24.38 -10.54 -4.05
C SER A 93 24.13 -9.52 -5.15
N VAL A 94 24.46 -9.91 -6.39
CA VAL A 94 24.13 -9.15 -7.58
C VAL A 94 22.97 -9.87 -8.27
N ALA A 95 21.94 -9.13 -8.67
CA ALA A 95 20.86 -9.70 -9.47
C ALA A 95 21.41 -10.09 -10.84
N LEU A 96 21.34 -11.37 -11.19
CA LEU A 96 21.75 -11.85 -12.51
C LEU A 96 20.70 -11.40 -13.55
N PRO A 97 21.11 -10.96 -14.75
CA PRO A 97 20.18 -10.77 -15.85
C PRO A 97 19.58 -12.13 -16.24
N HIS A 98 18.27 -12.20 -16.51
CA HIS A 98 17.50 -13.42 -16.82
C HIS A 98 17.15 -14.35 -15.65
N VAL A 99 17.02 -13.81 -14.45
CA VAL A 99 16.39 -14.53 -13.32
C VAL A 99 14.90 -14.73 -13.66
N SER A 100 14.49 -15.97 -13.94
CA SER A 100 13.09 -16.32 -14.17
C SER A 100 12.27 -16.09 -12.89
N SER A 101 10.94 -15.94 -13.02
CA SER A 101 10.03 -15.85 -11.87
C SER A 101 10.17 -17.03 -10.89
N GLU A 102 10.77 -18.14 -11.33
CA GLU A 102 11.02 -19.35 -10.55
C GLU A 102 12.17 -19.20 -9.52
N GLN A 103 13.00 -18.17 -9.62
CA GLN A 103 14.11 -17.89 -8.70
C GLN A 103 13.76 -16.81 -7.65
N GLN A 104 12.49 -16.41 -7.57
CA GLN A 104 12.00 -15.45 -6.60
C GLN A 104 11.92 -16.07 -5.21
N ILE A 105 12.92 -15.78 -4.37
CA ILE A 105 13.06 -16.35 -3.01
C ILE A 105 11.86 -15.99 -2.11
N LEU A 106 11.27 -14.81 -2.32
CA LEU A 106 10.11 -14.34 -1.57
C LEU A 106 9.02 -13.94 -2.56
N SER A 107 7.95 -14.74 -2.58
CA SER A 107 6.69 -14.40 -3.24
C SER A 107 5.68 -13.98 -2.17
N SER A 108 5.01 -12.84 -2.39
CA SER A 108 4.03 -12.32 -1.44
C SER A 108 2.90 -11.60 -2.18
N GLN A 109 1.70 -11.75 -1.62
CA GLN A 109 0.49 -11.11 -2.10
C GLN A 109 -0.22 -10.44 -0.92
N LEU A 110 -0.94 -9.37 -1.21
CA LEU A 110 -1.78 -8.68 -0.24
C LEU A 110 -3.20 -8.57 -0.80
N GLU A 111 -4.17 -8.98 0.00
CA GLU A 111 -5.59 -8.77 -0.28
C GLU A 111 -6.18 -7.94 0.85
N CYS A 112 -6.98 -6.94 0.47
CA CYS A 112 -7.73 -6.12 1.42
C CYS A 112 -9.20 -6.05 1.01
N ALA A 113 -10.09 -6.22 1.96
CA ALA A 113 -11.53 -6.03 1.80
C ALA A 113 -11.99 -4.75 2.52
N GLN A 114 -12.64 -3.85 1.79
CA GLN A 114 -13.11 -2.54 2.27
C GLN A 114 -14.64 -2.44 2.19
N SER A 115 -15.28 -2.05 3.29
CA SER A 115 -16.70 -1.68 3.33
C SER A 115 -16.81 -0.15 3.28
N ILE A 116 -17.50 0.37 2.27
CA ILE A 116 -17.66 1.80 2.03
C ILE A 116 -19.16 2.13 2.05
N LYS A 117 -19.54 3.08 2.89
CA LYS A 117 -20.92 3.55 3.03
C LYS A 117 -20.96 5.06 2.88
N ASP A 118 -21.84 5.55 2.02
CA ASP A 118 -22.00 6.99 1.73
C ASP A 118 -20.66 7.67 1.34
N GLY A 119 -19.78 6.94 0.65
CA GLY A 119 -18.45 7.39 0.24
C GLY A 119 -17.38 7.39 1.34
N VAL A 120 -17.71 6.95 2.56
CA VAL A 120 -16.81 6.86 3.71
C VAL A 120 -16.45 5.39 3.99
N LEU A 121 -15.17 5.13 4.25
CA LEU A 121 -14.70 3.81 4.65
C LEU A 121 -15.15 3.48 6.08
N GLU A 122 -15.98 2.45 6.26
CA GLU A 122 -16.42 1.97 7.57
C GLU A 122 -15.48 0.90 8.14
N GLU A 123 -15.03 -0.03 7.30
CA GLU A 123 -14.17 -1.13 7.71
C GLU A 123 -13.17 -1.47 6.60
N ALA A 124 -11.95 -1.84 6.98
CA ALA A 124 -10.97 -2.43 6.09
C ALA A 124 -10.26 -3.60 6.77
N LYS A 125 -10.16 -4.74 6.07
CA LYS A 125 -9.48 -5.95 6.52
C LYS A 125 -8.41 -6.33 5.53
N CYS A 126 -7.18 -6.30 6.00
CA CYS A 126 -5.94 -6.76 5.38
C CYS A 126 -5.22 -7.60 6.47
#